data_AF-A0A8T1XRQ9-F1
#
_entry.id   AF-A0A8T1XRQ9-F1
#
_cell.length_a   1.000
_cell.length_b   1.000
_cell.length_c   1.000
_cell.angle_alpha   90.00
_cell.angle_beta   90.00
_cell.angle_gamma   90.00
#
_symmetry.space_group_name_H-M   'P 1'
#
loop_
_entity.id
_entity.type
_entity.pdbx_description
1 polymer ?
#
loop_
_entity_poly.entity_id
_entity_poly.type
_entity_poly.pdbx_seq_one_letter_code
_entity_poly.pdbx_strand_id
1 'polypeptide(L)'
;MLFKLLAQKQKVDSPAKYFAGGVAGSFYDRLFPRGTIHVAVSLSALHWLSQIPEKVLEKGSRTWNKGKTWIEGAKKEVVEAYAEQSDKDLDDFMSCRKEEMVKGGVLFVLMAGRPSGSSSQFGDQDTRAKHPFTTTMEQAWQDLIDEGLIDEETRDGFNIPAYMRSPEEVAAGIDRCGGFKIEKMEFMKIVEYSDEKQEEWKKDPVSYGRARTNLVQAAIRPMVDAYLGPDLSHELFKRYENRVSTNQEFLHITCFYGVVVFSAIRI
;
A
#
# COMPACT_ATOMS: atom_id res chain seq x y z
N MET A 1 11.31 27.96 3.54
CA MET A 1 11.33 27.84 2.06
C MET A 1 12.22 26.64 1.69
N LEU A 2 11.69 25.41 1.80
CA LEU A 2 12.49 24.16 1.85
C LEU A 2 12.59 23.41 0.51
N PHE A 3 11.98 23.92 -0.57
CA PHE A 3 11.87 23.20 -1.86
C PHE A 3 12.55 23.93 -3.03
N LYS A 4 13.79 24.35 -2.83
CA LYS A 4 14.73 24.63 -3.93
C LYS A 4 16.07 23.98 -3.57
N LEU A 5 16.21 22.69 -3.88
CA LEU A 5 17.48 21.99 -4.16
C LEU A 5 17.25 20.45 -4.22
N LEU A 6 16.53 19.97 -5.24
CA LEU A 6 16.67 18.58 -5.70
C LEU A 6 16.84 18.47 -7.24
N ALA A 7 16.96 19.61 -7.94
CA ALA A 7 17.16 19.64 -9.39
C ALA A 7 18.53 20.19 -9.83
N GLN A 8 19.47 20.39 -8.91
CA GLN A 8 20.88 20.55 -9.29
C GLN A 8 21.58 19.22 -9.01
N LYS A 9 21.80 18.43 -10.06
CA LYS A 9 22.85 17.39 -10.06
C LYS A 9 24.19 18.12 -9.85
N GLN A 10 24.54 18.42 -8.61
CA GLN A 10 25.95 18.56 -8.27
C GLN A 10 26.53 17.17 -8.46
N LYS A 11 27.45 17.05 -9.43
CA LYS A 11 28.45 15.98 -9.42
C LYS A 11 29.14 16.08 -8.06
N VAL A 12 28.75 15.21 -7.13
CA VAL A 12 29.50 15.08 -5.88
C VAL A 12 30.75 14.30 -6.26
N ASP A 13 31.81 15.01 -6.65
CA ASP A 13 33.11 14.45 -7.06
C ASP A 13 33.87 13.78 -5.90
N SER A 14 33.20 13.50 -4.77
CA SER A 14 33.73 12.74 -3.64
C SER A 14 32.73 11.68 -3.19
N PRO A 15 33.15 10.43 -2.89
CA PRO A 15 32.25 9.45 -2.29
C PRO A 15 31.65 10.04 -1.02
N ALA A 16 30.32 10.01 -0.92
CA ALA A 16 29.62 10.54 0.24
C ALA A 16 30.14 9.84 1.51
N LYS A 17 30.56 10.64 2.50
CA LYS A 17 31.14 10.15 3.76
C LYS A 17 30.02 9.78 4.73
N TYR A 18 29.45 8.59 4.60
CA TYR A 18 28.47 8.04 5.55
C TYR A 18 28.84 6.62 5.98
N PHE A 19 28.43 6.24 7.20
CA PHE A 19 28.41 4.86 7.65
C PHE A 19 27.02 4.26 7.41
N ALA A 20 26.95 2.98 7.06
CA ALA A 20 25.70 2.28 6.80
C ALA A 20 25.51 1.13 7.81
N GLY A 21 24.25 0.87 8.18
CA GLY A 21 23.86 -0.24 9.04
C GLY A 21 22.41 -0.63 8.77
N GLY A 22 22.10 -1.91 8.96
CA GLY A 22 20.74 -2.43 8.93
C GLY A 22 20.17 -2.53 10.34
N VAL A 23 18.88 -2.19 10.51
CA VAL A 23 18.15 -2.33 11.76
C VAL A 23 16.95 -3.22 11.49
N ALA A 24 16.88 -4.37 12.16
CA ALA A 24 15.76 -5.30 12.05
C ALA A 24 14.68 -4.96 13.07
N GLY A 25 13.41 -5.05 12.65
CA GLY A 25 12.25 -4.81 13.51
C GLY A 25 11.11 -4.17 12.73
N SER A 26 9.91 -4.19 13.31
CA SER A 26 8.77 -3.47 12.75
C SER A 26 8.95 -1.97 12.98
N PHE A 27 8.63 -1.16 11.97
CA PHE A 27 8.60 0.30 12.14
C PHE A 27 7.40 0.77 12.99
N TYR A 28 6.47 -0.12 13.33
CA TYR A 28 5.44 0.14 14.34
C TYR A 28 5.97 0.04 15.77
N ASP A 29 7.19 -0.49 15.94
CA ASP A 29 7.89 -0.53 17.21
C ASP A 29 9.04 0.50 17.27
N ARG A 30 9.62 0.62 18.47
CA ARG A 30 10.81 1.44 18.72
C ARG A 30 12.06 0.72 18.19
N LEU A 31 12.73 1.32 17.22
CA LEU A 31 13.93 0.82 16.55
C LEU A 31 15.21 1.53 16.99
N PHE A 32 15.10 2.76 17.51
CA PHE A 32 16.27 3.59 17.82
C PHE A 32 16.27 4.13 19.27
N PRO A 33 17.44 4.50 19.81
CA PRO A 33 17.52 5.24 21.07
C PRO A 33 16.80 6.60 21.00
N ARG A 34 16.55 7.19 22.17
CA ARG A 34 15.80 8.45 22.27
C ARG A 34 16.62 9.59 21.68
N GLY A 35 16.03 10.41 20.82
CA GLY A 35 16.65 11.64 20.31
C GLY A 35 17.96 11.41 19.54
N THR A 36 18.04 10.35 18.73
CA THR A 36 19.20 10.07 17.87
C THR A 36 18.93 10.32 16.39
N ILE A 37 17.67 10.34 15.98
CA ILE A 37 17.29 10.45 14.57
C ILE A 37 17.03 11.91 14.21
N HIS A 38 17.81 12.43 13.26
CA HIS A 38 17.67 13.80 12.75
C HIS A 38 16.71 13.89 11.57
N VAL A 39 16.75 12.88 10.69
CA VAL A 39 15.90 12.76 9.51
C VAL A 39 15.36 11.34 9.45
N ALA A 40 14.05 11.20 9.37
CA ALA A 40 13.36 9.94 9.14
C ALA A 40 12.64 10.02 7.79
N VAL A 41 12.80 8.99 6.96
CA VAL A 41 12.16 8.89 5.65
C VAL A 41 11.44 7.55 5.56
N SER A 42 10.15 7.57 5.24
CA SER A 42 9.36 6.37 4.96
C SER A 42 8.71 6.50 3.59
N LEU A 43 8.97 5.54 2.70
CA LEU A 43 8.46 5.55 1.33
C LEU A 43 7.71 4.24 1.08
N SER A 44 6.45 4.34 0.67
CA SER A 44 5.58 3.22 0.30
C SER A 44 5.53 2.10 1.35
N ALA A 45 5.51 2.44 2.63
CA ALA A 45 5.48 1.47 3.73
C ALA A 45 4.22 1.58 4.60
N LEU A 46 3.84 2.79 5.01
CA LEU A 46 2.83 3.01 6.06
C LEU A 46 1.38 2.61 5.71
N HIS A 47 1.11 2.23 4.46
CA HIS A 47 -0.19 1.68 4.07
C HIS A 47 -0.32 0.18 4.39
N TRP A 48 0.80 -0.52 4.61
CA TRP A 48 0.80 -1.88 5.11
C TRP A 48 0.53 -1.89 6.59
N LEU A 49 -0.54 -2.57 7.01
CA LEU A 49 -0.91 -2.70 8.42
C LEU A 49 0.05 -3.66 9.14
N SER A 50 0.17 -3.49 10.45
CA SER A 50 0.94 -4.40 11.31
C SER A 50 0.37 -5.81 11.33
N GLN A 51 -0.96 -5.93 11.14
CA GLN A 51 -1.68 -7.19 11.08
C GLN A 51 -3.01 -7.03 10.32
N ILE A 52 -3.60 -8.16 9.93
CA ILE A 52 -5.00 -8.20 9.50
C ILE A 52 -5.86 -7.91 10.74
N PRO A 53 -6.90 -7.04 10.65
CA PRO A 53 -7.79 -6.82 11.79
C PRO A 53 -8.45 -8.12 12.25
N GLU A 54 -8.31 -8.48 13.52
CA GLU A 54 -8.79 -9.77 14.04
C GLU A 54 -10.30 -9.96 13.80
N LYS A 55 -11.07 -8.88 13.93
CA LYS A 55 -12.52 -8.84 13.69
C LYS A 55 -12.90 -9.34 12.29
N VAL A 56 -12.04 -9.16 11.28
CA VAL A 56 -12.37 -9.59 9.90
C VAL A 56 -12.13 -11.07 9.66
N LEU A 57 -11.47 -11.75 10.60
CA LEU A 57 -11.21 -13.19 10.57
C LEU A 57 -12.27 -14.00 11.34
N GLU A 58 -13.18 -13.33 12.04
CA GLU A 58 -14.26 -13.98 12.80
C GLU A 58 -15.36 -14.48 11.87
N LYS A 59 -15.34 -15.78 11.56
CA LYS A 59 -16.31 -16.44 10.69
C LYS A 59 -17.75 -16.23 11.17
N GLY A 60 -18.63 -15.86 10.24
CA GLY A 60 -20.05 -15.61 10.50
C GLY A 60 -20.36 -14.27 11.18
N SER A 61 -19.35 -13.48 11.55
CA SER A 61 -19.53 -12.13 12.07
C SER A 61 -19.96 -11.15 10.97
N ARG A 62 -20.40 -9.95 11.38
CA ARG A 62 -20.69 -8.85 10.43
C ARG A 62 -19.44 -8.31 9.73
N THR A 63 -18.28 -8.50 10.35
CA THR A 63 -16.97 -8.07 9.89
C THR A 63 -16.24 -9.14 9.08
N TRP A 64 -16.79 -10.35 8.95
CA TRP A 64 -16.23 -11.37 8.05
C TRP A 64 -16.23 -10.88 6.60
N ASN A 65 -15.06 -10.85 5.97
CA ASN A 65 -14.87 -10.33 4.60
C ASN A 65 -15.32 -11.32 3.52
N LYS A 66 -16.58 -11.77 3.62
CA LYS A 66 -17.14 -12.80 2.74
C LYS A 66 -17.04 -12.39 1.27
N GLY A 67 -16.50 -13.27 0.43
CA GLY A 67 -16.42 -13.07 -1.01
C GLY A 67 -15.25 -12.23 -1.48
N LYS A 68 -14.38 -11.76 -0.58
CA LYS A 68 -13.32 -10.80 -0.90
C LYS A 68 -12.03 -11.13 -0.17
N THR A 69 -10.93 -10.74 -0.80
CA THR A 69 -9.58 -10.94 -0.26
C THR A 69 -8.92 -9.63 0.20
N TRP A 70 -9.63 -8.52 0.07
CA TRP A 70 -9.23 -7.20 0.53
C TRP A 70 -10.46 -6.30 0.73
N ILE A 71 -10.26 -5.09 1.23
CA ILE A 71 -11.33 -4.19 1.69
C ILE A 71 -12.01 -3.35 0.62
N GLU A 72 -11.49 -3.30 -0.61
CA GLU A 72 -12.14 -2.52 -1.66
C GLU A 72 -13.51 -3.10 -2.02
N GLY A 73 -14.55 -2.29 -1.84
CA GLY A 73 -15.95 -2.69 -2.03
C GLY A 73 -16.47 -3.66 -0.96
N ALA A 74 -15.75 -3.83 0.15
CA ALA A 74 -16.22 -4.62 1.29
C ALA A 74 -17.37 -3.91 2.04
N LYS A 75 -18.02 -4.64 2.96
CA LYS A 75 -19.05 -4.07 3.83
C LYS A 75 -18.46 -2.98 4.72
N LYS A 76 -19.31 -2.02 5.11
CA LYS A 76 -18.92 -0.90 5.97
C LYS A 76 -18.20 -1.35 7.24
N GLU A 77 -18.69 -2.40 7.89
CA GLU A 77 -18.12 -2.95 9.11
C GLU A 77 -16.69 -3.50 8.91
N VAL A 78 -16.41 -4.11 7.75
CA VAL A 78 -15.07 -4.58 7.38
C VAL A 78 -14.12 -3.39 7.20
N VAL A 79 -14.59 -2.36 6.48
CA VAL A 79 -13.81 -1.13 6.25
C VAL A 79 -13.52 -0.40 7.56
N GLU A 80 -14.49 -0.33 8.47
CA GLU A 80 -14.33 0.23 9.81
C GLU A 80 -13.29 -0.55 10.63
N ALA A 81 -13.33 -1.88 10.62
CA ALA A 81 -12.32 -2.70 11.32
C ALA A 81 -10.89 -2.46 10.80
N TYR A 82 -10.73 -2.28 9.49
CA TYR A 82 -9.45 -1.90 8.89
C TYR A 82 -9.03 -0.46 9.23
N ALA A 83 -9.97 0.48 9.28
CA ALA A 83 -9.71 1.86 9.67
C ALA A 83 -9.22 1.93 11.12
N GLU A 84 -9.83 1.18 12.04
CA GLU A 84 -9.40 1.08 13.44
C GLU A 84 -7.96 0.54 13.57
N GLN A 85 -7.63 -0.55 12.87
CA GLN A 85 -6.27 -1.09 12.86
C GLN A 85 -5.27 -0.09 12.28
N SER A 86 -5.65 0.57 11.17
CA SER A 86 -4.87 1.62 10.54
C SER A 86 -4.61 2.80 11.48
N ASP A 87 -5.59 3.25 12.24
CA ASP A 87 -5.41 4.36 13.19
C ASP A 87 -4.45 3.99 14.33
N LYS A 88 -4.60 2.77 14.86
CA LYS A 88 -3.68 2.23 15.87
C LYS A 88 -2.24 2.18 15.34
N ASP A 89 -2.06 1.63 14.15
CA ASP A 89 -0.74 1.49 13.51
C ASP A 89 -0.08 2.86 13.25
N LEU A 90 -0.87 3.86 12.84
CA LEU A 90 -0.35 5.22 12.66
C LEU A 90 0.07 5.84 13.99
N ASP A 91 -0.71 5.66 15.06
CA ASP A 91 -0.35 6.13 16.40
C ASP A 91 0.94 5.48 16.92
N ASP A 92 1.08 4.17 16.74
CA ASP A 92 2.26 3.41 17.15
C ASP A 92 3.51 3.90 16.40
N PHE A 93 3.41 4.05 15.07
CA PHE A 93 4.49 4.61 14.26
C PHE A 93 4.87 6.02 14.71
N MET A 94 3.90 6.93 14.82
CA MET A 94 4.15 8.32 15.17
C MET A 94 4.72 8.46 16.59
N SER A 95 4.23 7.66 17.54
CA SER A 95 4.74 7.63 18.92
C SER A 95 6.18 7.16 18.98
N CYS A 96 6.54 6.10 18.23
CA CYS A 96 7.92 5.64 18.15
C CYS A 96 8.83 6.70 17.53
N ARG A 97 8.43 7.31 16.41
CA ARG A 97 9.22 8.38 15.78
C ARG A 97 9.36 9.61 16.69
N LYS A 98 8.33 9.93 17.47
CA LYS A 98 8.35 11.04 18.44
C LYS A 98 9.45 10.85 19.49
N GLU A 99 9.69 9.62 19.92
CA GLU A 99 10.73 9.32 20.90
C GLU A 99 12.13 9.31 20.29
N GLU A 100 12.26 8.71 19.11
CA GLU A 100 13.55 8.47 18.47
C GLU A 100 14.14 9.73 17.86
N MET A 101 13.29 10.67 17.45
CA MET A 101 13.73 11.87 16.75
C MET A 101 14.09 13.02 17.68
N VAL A 102 15.14 13.76 17.31
CA VAL A 102 15.51 15.03 17.98
C VAL A 102 14.45 16.10 17.72
N LYS A 103 14.31 17.06 18.65
CA LYS A 103 13.55 18.29 18.37
C LYS A 103 14.20 19.04 17.19
N GLY A 104 13.36 19.54 16.28
CA GLY A 104 13.78 20.12 15.01
C GLY A 104 14.06 19.08 13.91
N GLY A 105 14.01 17.78 14.21
CA GLY A 105 14.19 16.72 13.22
C GLY A 105 13.05 16.67 12.19
N VAL A 106 13.35 16.15 11.00
CA VAL A 106 12.43 16.11 9.85
C VAL A 106 11.93 14.68 9.62
N LEU A 107 10.62 14.51 9.59
CA LEU A 107 9.95 13.29 9.14
C LEU A 107 9.39 13.54 7.74
N PHE A 108 9.80 12.72 6.77
CA PHE A 108 9.23 12.70 5.42
C PHE A 108 8.55 11.36 5.17
N VAL A 109 7.30 11.40 4.74
CA VAL A 109 6.54 10.19 4.43
C VAL A 109 5.89 10.32 3.06
N LEU A 110 6.04 9.27 2.25
CA LEU A 110 5.23 9.00 1.07
C LEU A 110 4.59 7.64 1.27
N MET A 111 3.27 7.54 1.17
CA MET A 111 2.57 6.27 1.26
C MET A 111 1.43 6.22 0.26
N ALA A 112 1.01 5.00 -0.08
CA ALA A 112 -0.24 4.78 -0.79
C ALA A 112 -1.40 5.39 0.02
N GLY A 113 -2.33 6.05 -0.66
CA GLY A 113 -3.43 6.73 0.00
C GLY A 113 -4.56 7.05 -0.96
N ARG A 114 -5.61 7.66 -0.42
CA ARG A 114 -6.82 8.03 -1.14
C ARG A 114 -7.10 9.53 -1.02
N PRO A 115 -7.76 10.18 -1.99
CA PRO A 115 -8.22 11.55 -1.86
C PRO A 115 -9.26 11.68 -0.74
N SER A 116 -9.34 12.88 -0.20
CA SER A 116 -10.32 13.31 0.78
C SER A 116 -11.75 13.05 0.34
N GLY A 117 -12.62 12.63 1.27
CA GLY A 117 -14.03 12.38 1.01
C GLY A 117 -14.34 11.12 0.19
N SER A 118 -13.32 10.31 -0.15
CA SER A 118 -13.57 9.05 -0.84
C SER A 118 -14.16 7.99 0.08
N SER A 119 -15.17 7.28 -0.43
CA SER A 119 -15.76 6.09 0.19
C SER A 119 -15.05 4.78 -0.16
N SER A 120 -14.02 4.81 -1.02
CA SER A 120 -13.29 3.62 -1.48
C SER A 120 -11.78 3.77 -1.27
N GLN A 121 -11.07 2.65 -1.13
CA GLN A 121 -9.62 2.66 -0.89
C GLN A 121 -8.81 3.23 -2.06
N PHE A 122 -9.42 3.31 -3.25
CA PHE A 122 -8.78 3.87 -4.44
C PHE A 122 -9.25 5.26 -4.81
N GLY A 123 -10.16 5.85 -4.03
CA GLY A 123 -10.37 7.29 -4.10
C GLY A 123 -11.43 7.81 -5.05
N ASP A 124 -11.59 7.18 -6.20
CA ASP A 124 -12.24 7.82 -7.34
C ASP A 124 -13.07 6.79 -8.15
N GLN A 125 -14.20 7.24 -8.69
CA GLN A 125 -15.11 6.41 -9.49
C GLN A 125 -14.49 6.06 -10.85
N ASP A 126 -13.68 6.97 -11.41
CA ASP A 126 -13.21 6.90 -12.80
C ASP A 126 -11.80 6.31 -12.95
N THR A 127 -11.26 5.71 -11.88
CA THR A 127 -9.82 5.42 -11.83
C THR A 127 -9.46 4.02 -11.42
N ARG A 128 -8.48 3.52 -12.16
CA ARG A 128 -8.28 2.11 -12.46
C ARG A 128 -7.46 1.31 -11.48
N ALA A 129 -7.09 1.88 -10.35
CA ALA A 129 -6.53 1.06 -9.27
C ALA A 129 -7.52 -0.06 -8.84
N LYS A 130 -8.81 0.13 -9.11
CA LYS A 130 -9.88 -0.89 -9.02
C LYS A 130 -9.75 -2.08 -9.98
N HIS A 131 -9.05 -1.99 -11.11
CA HIS A 131 -9.39 -2.89 -12.22
C HIS A 131 -8.45 -4.08 -12.45
N PRO A 132 -7.11 -3.95 -12.54
CA PRO A 132 -6.27 -5.14 -12.64
C PRO A 132 -6.11 -5.78 -11.27
N PHE A 133 -5.80 -4.99 -10.23
CA PHE A 133 -5.42 -5.59 -8.96
C PHE A 133 -6.61 -6.20 -8.23
N THR A 134 -7.68 -5.45 -7.94
CA THR A 134 -8.80 -6.00 -7.15
C THR A 134 -9.71 -6.91 -7.94
N THR A 135 -10.26 -6.44 -9.07
CA THR A 135 -11.23 -7.25 -9.84
C THR A 135 -10.60 -8.52 -10.39
N THR A 136 -9.44 -8.43 -11.06
CA THR A 136 -8.81 -9.63 -11.64
C THR A 136 -8.29 -10.59 -10.57
N MET A 137 -7.83 -10.09 -9.42
CA MET A 137 -7.46 -10.96 -8.30
C MET A 137 -8.66 -11.68 -7.73
N GLU A 138 -9.77 -10.98 -7.44
CA GLU A 138 -11.02 -11.60 -6.97
C GLU A 138 -11.52 -12.68 -7.95
N GLN A 139 -11.43 -12.41 -9.25
CA GLN A 139 -11.76 -13.40 -10.28
C GLN A 139 -10.79 -14.57 -10.32
N ALA A 140 -9.48 -14.35 -10.16
CA ALA A 140 -8.50 -15.43 -10.11
C ALA A 140 -8.70 -16.33 -8.88
N TRP A 141 -9.10 -15.76 -7.74
CA TRP A 141 -9.52 -16.52 -6.57
C TRP A 141 -10.80 -17.32 -6.83
N GLN A 142 -11.78 -16.72 -7.54
CA GLN A 142 -13.01 -17.41 -7.90
C GLN A 142 -12.74 -18.60 -8.83
N ASP A 143 -11.85 -18.46 -9.81
CA ASP A 143 -11.47 -19.55 -10.70
C ASP A 143 -10.91 -20.77 -9.94
N LEU A 144 -10.10 -20.55 -8.89
CA LEU A 144 -9.63 -21.65 -8.04
C LEU A 144 -10.78 -22.39 -7.33
N ILE A 145 -11.84 -21.67 -6.95
CA ILE A 145 -13.04 -22.27 -6.33
C ILE A 145 -13.84 -23.04 -7.38
N ASP A 146 -14.08 -22.43 -8.53
CA ASP A 146 -14.88 -23.03 -9.61
C ASP A 146 -14.24 -24.31 -10.16
N GLU A 147 -12.91 -24.38 -10.13
CA GLU A 147 -12.13 -25.57 -10.50
C GLU A 147 -11.95 -26.57 -9.34
N GLY A 148 -12.46 -26.28 -8.15
CA GLY A 148 -12.39 -27.15 -6.98
C GLY A 148 -10.99 -27.29 -6.35
N LEU A 149 -10.09 -26.34 -6.61
CA LEU A 149 -8.74 -26.32 -6.04
C LEU A 149 -8.71 -25.77 -4.61
N ILE A 150 -9.66 -24.90 -4.26
CA ILE A 150 -9.91 -24.38 -2.91
C ILE A 150 -11.42 -24.27 -2.66
N ASP A 151 -11.82 -24.11 -1.40
CA ASP A 151 -13.21 -23.78 -1.04
C ASP A 151 -13.42 -22.26 -0.83
N GLU A 152 -14.69 -21.84 -0.71
CA GLU A 152 -15.03 -20.42 -0.46
C GLU A 152 -14.43 -19.90 0.85
N GLU A 153 -14.38 -20.75 1.87
CA GLU A 153 -13.89 -20.41 3.20
C GLU A 153 -12.39 -20.12 3.18
N THR A 154 -11.62 -20.85 2.37
CA THR A 154 -10.20 -20.61 2.11
C THR A 154 -10.00 -19.25 1.50
N ARG A 155 -10.75 -18.85 0.46
CA ARG A 155 -10.67 -17.50 -0.10
C ARG A 155 -11.04 -16.44 0.95
N ASP A 156 -12.19 -16.61 1.59
CA ASP A 156 -12.75 -15.61 2.50
C ASP A 156 -11.89 -15.38 3.75
N GLY A 157 -11.09 -16.38 4.15
CA GLY A 157 -10.11 -16.25 5.22
C GLY A 157 -8.85 -15.47 4.85
N PHE A 158 -8.52 -15.36 3.56
CA PHE A 158 -7.38 -14.56 3.12
C PHE A 158 -7.73 -13.08 3.05
N ASN A 159 -6.90 -12.23 3.65
CA ASN A 159 -7.13 -10.79 3.69
C ASN A 159 -5.81 -10.03 3.56
N ILE A 160 -5.72 -9.10 2.61
CA ILE A 160 -4.51 -8.27 2.43
C ILE A 160 -4.47 -7.21 3.55
N PRO A 161 -3.39 -7.11 4.34
CA PRO A 161 -3.28 -6.15 5.45
C PRO A 161 -2.83 -4.78 4.91
N ALA A 162 -3.66 -4.14 4.08
CA ALA A 162 -3.36 -2.82 3.54
C ALA A 162 -4.54 -1.86 3.67
N TYR A 163 -4.26 -0.60 4.01
CA TYR A 163 -5.24 0.48 4.13
C TYR A 163 -4.70 1.79 3.56
N MET A 164 -5.47 2.40 2.67
CA MET A 164 -5.10 3.62 1.94
C MET A 164 -5.66 4.84 2.65
N ARG A 165 -4.92 5.43 3.60
CA ARG A 165 -5.40 6.59 4.38
C ARG A 165 -5.68 7.82 3.50
N SER A 166 -6.65 8.63 3.89
CA SER A 166 -6.82 9.98 3.35
C SER A 166 -5.89 10.99 4.02
N PRO A 167 -5.62 12.16 3.41
CA PRO A 167 -4.88 13.24 4.07
C PRO A 167 -5.46 13.62 5.45
N GLU A 168 -6.78 13.62 5.60
CA GLU A 168 -7.46 13.95 6.86
C GLU A 168 -7.17 12.92 7.95
N GLU A 169 -7.22 11.62 7.62
CA GLU A 169 -6.90 10.55 8.57
C GLU A 169 -5.44 10.65 9.02
N VAL A 170 -4.53 10.96 8.09
CA VAL A 170 -3.11 11.15 8.42
C VAL A 170 -2.92 12.38 9.31
N ALA A 171 -3.53 13.52 8.97
CA ALA A 171 -3.43 14.73 9.77
C ALA A 171 -4.00 14.52 11.19
N ALA A 172 -5.16 13.89 11.29
CA ALA A 172 -5.79 13.58 12.58
C ALA A 172 -4.91 12.66 13.46
N GLY A 173 -4.26 11.65 12.87
CA GLY A 173 -3.32 10.80 13.60
C GLY A 173 -2.07 11.55 14.09
N ILE A 174 -1.50 12.42 13.25
CA ILE A 174 -0.35 13.26 13.63
C ILE A 174 -0.73 14.21 14.78
N ASP A 175 -1.91 14.84 14.69
CA ASP A 175 -2.42 15.76 15.70
C ASP A 175 -2.72 15.03 17.02
N ARG A 176 -3.35 13.84 16.98
CA ARG A 176 -3.57 13.00 18.16
C ARG A 176 -2.28 12.65 18.88
N CYS A 177 -1.28 12.15 18.15
CA CYS A 177 0.02 11.79 18.72
C CYS A 177 0.72 13.03 19.33
N GLY A 178 0.58 14.17 18.66
CA GLY A 178 1.26 15.42 18.99
C GLY A 178 2.77 15.33 18.93
N GLY A 179 3.45 16.47 19.12
CA GLY A 179 4.92 16.54 19.04
C GLY A 179 5.47 16.58 17.60
N PHE A 180 4.60 16.66 16.60
CA PHE A 180 4.98 16.97 15.23
C PHE A 180 4.15 18.15 14.73
N LYS A 181 4.78 18.98 13.89
CA LYS A 181 4.12 20.04 13.15
C LYS A 181 4.20 19.69 11.67
N ILE A 182 3.06 19.50 11.01
CA ILE A 182 3.01 19.26 9.57
C ILE A 182 3.46 20.54 8.85
N GLU A 183 4.50 20.44 8.04
CA GLU A 183 5.00 21.55 7.19
C GLU A 183 4.31 21.55 5.82
N LYS A 184 4.06 20.35 5.29
CA LYS A 184 3.37 20.17 4.01
C LYS A 184 2.71 18.80 3.97
N MET A 185 1.51 18.72 3.41
CA MET A 185 0.82 17.47 3.10
C MET A 185 0.06 17.62 1.78
N GLU A 186 0.20 16.65 0.89
CA GLU A 186 -0.44 16.63 -0.43
C GLU A 186 -0.90 15.21 -0.77
N PHE A 187 -2.06 15.11 -1.41
CA PHE A 187 -2.45 13.92 -2.17
C PHE A 187 -2.04 14.12 -3.63
N MET A 188 -1.41 13.11 -4.22
CA MET A 188 -0.97 13.14 -5.61
C MET A 188 -1.39 11.85 -6.32
N LYS A 189 -1.66 11.96 -7.62
CA LYS A 189 -1.86 10.81 -8.52
C LYS A 189 -0.57 10.63 -9.32
N ILE A 190 0.10 9.48 -9.14
CA ILE A 190 1.29 9.12 -9.90
C ILE A 190 0.85 8.21 -11.04
N VAL A 191 1.06 8.63 -12.29
CA VAL A 191 0.83 7.77 -13.45
C VAL A 191 1.83 6.61 -13.39
N GLU A 192 1.34 5.37 -13.44
CA GLU A 192 2.21 4.20 -13.27
C GLU A 192 3.18 4.01 -14.45
N TYR A 193 2.75 4.36 -15.66
CA TYR A 193 3.49 4.12 -16.91
C TYR A 193 3.37 5.29 -17.87
N SER A 194 4.46 5.62 -18.56
CA SER A 194 4.45 6.65 -19.59
C SER A 194 3.57 6.26 -20.78
N ASP A 195 3.13 7.25 -21.55
CA ASP A 195 2.30 7.03 -22.73
C ASP A 195 3.01 6.13 -23.75
N GLU A 196 4.32 6.27 -23.92
CA GLU A 196 5.10 5.40 -24.82
C GLU A 196 5.07 3.94 -24.37
N LYS A 197 5.16 3.70 -23.06
CA LYS A 197 5.10 2.34 -22.51
C LYS A 197 3.72 1.73 -22.67
N GLN A 198 2.66 2.53 -22.52
CA GLN A 198 1.30 2.08 -22.77
C GLN A 198 1.10 1.70 -24.24
N GLU A 199 1.62 2.48 -25.19
CA GLU A 199 1.56 2.16 -26.62
C GLU A 199 2.37 0.91 -27.00
N GLU A 200 3.49 0.65 -26.33
CA GLU A 200 4.23 -0.62 -26.48
C GLU A 200 3.38 -1.81 -26.04
N TRP A 201 2.74 -1.71 -24.87
CA TRP A 201 1.90 -2.77 -24.31
C TRP A 201 0.60 -3.01 -25.05
N LYS A 202 0.03 -1.99 -25.70
CA LYS A 202 -1.09 -2.19 -26.64
C LYS A 202 -0.72 -3.14 -27.79
N LYS A 203 0.56 -3.22 -28.17
CA LYS A 203 1.06 -4.12 -29.22
C LYS A 203 1.42 -5.51 -28.70
N ASP A 204 1.71 -5.63 -27.40
CA ASP A 204 2.01 -6.90 -26.73
C ASP A 204 1.26 -7.02 -25.38
N PRO A 205 -0.03 -7.42 -25.41
CA PRO A 205 -0.85 -7.62 -24.22
C PRO A 205 -0.29 -8.69 -23.26
N VAL A 206 0.48 -9.65 -23.78
CA VAL A 206 1.07 -10.72 -22.96
C VAL A 206 2.19 -10.13 -22.09
N SER A 207 3.06 -9.31 -22.68
CA SER A 207 4.09 -8.58 -21.92
C SER A 207 3.49 -7.66 -20.86
N TYR A 208 2.36 -6.99 -21.16
CA TYR A 208 1.61 -6.21 -20.15
C TYR A 208 1.14 -7.07 -18.98
N GLY A 209 0.45 -8.18 -19.26
CA GLY A 209 -0.06 -9.06 -18.20
C GLY A 209 1.05 -9.64 -17.34
N ARG A 210 2.17 -10.06 -17.94
CA ARG A 210 3.36 -10.50 -17.20
C ARG A 210 3.93 -9.39 -16.31
N ALA A 211 4.08 -8.17 -16.83
CA ALA A 211 4.59 -7.04 -16.07
C ALA A 211 3.69 -6.69 -14.87
N ARG A 212 2.37 -6.66 -15.07
CA ARG A 212 1.38 -6.42 -13.99
C ARG A 212 1.40 -7.54 -12.97
N THR A 213 1.50 -8.80 -13.41
CA THR A 213 1.56 -9.96 -12.51
C THR A 213 2.83 -9.92 -11.68
N ASN A 214 3.98 -9.58 -12.27
CA ASN A 214 5.23 -9.43 -11.53
C ASN A 214 5.15 -8.35 -10.45
N LEU A 215 4.54 -7.20 -10.76
CA LEU A 215 4.33 -6.13 -9.77
C LEU A 215 3.47 -6.61 -8.60
N VAL A 216 2.38 -7.32 -8.89
CA VAL A 216 1.48 -7.86 -7.87
C VAL A 216 2.15 -8.95 -7.05
N GLN A 217 2.85 -9.89 -7.69
CA GLN A 217 3.61 -10.92 -6.99
C GLN A 217 4.65 -10.30 -6.05
N ALA A 218 5.39 -9.27 -6.49
CA ALA A 218 6.37 -8.60 -5.64
C ALA A 218 5.74 -8.00 -4.37
N ALA A 219 4.48 -7.57 -4.43
CA ALA A 219 3.77 -7.00 -3.28
C ALA A 219 3.15 -8.06 -2.36
N ILE A 220 2.48 -9.08 -2.90
CA ILE A 220 1.61 -9.96 -2.10
C ILE A 220 1.98 -11.45 -2.12
N ARG A 221 2.87 -11.90 -3.00
CA ARG A 221 3.19 -13.32 -3.12
C ARG A 221 3.66 -13.96 -1.81
N PRO A 222 4.54 -13.34 -0.98
CA PRO A 222 4.94 -13.95 0.28
C PRO A 222 3.75 -14.25 1.21
N MET A 223 2.71 -13.41 1.21
CA MET A 223 1.51 -13.63 2.00
C MET A 223 0.63 -14.74 1.42
N VAL A 224 0.51 -14.80 0.09
CA VAL A 224 -0.26 -15.85 -0.59
C VAL A 224 0.44 -17.20 -0.43
N ASP A 225 1.76 -17.28 -0.63
CA ASP A 225 2.56 -18.49 -0.44
C ASP A 225 2.44 -19.02 0.99
N ALA A 226 2.45 -18.13 1.99
CA ALA A 226 2.30 -18.52 3.40
C ALA A 226 0.89 -19.06 3.72
N TYR A 227 -0.14 -18.61 3.01
CA TYR A 227 -1.53 -18.95 3.27
C TYR A 227 -2.01 -20.17 2.46
N LEU A 228 -1.72 -20.21 1.15
CA LEU A 228 -2.14 -21.28 0.23
C LEU A 228 -1.07 -22.35 -0.01
N GLY A 229 0.19 -22.05 0.31
CA GLY A 229 1.33 -22.82 -0.18
C GLY A 229 1.75 -22.41 -1.60
N PRO A 230 2.99 -22.74 -2.00
CA PRO A 230 3.60 -22.26 -3.24
C PRO A 230 2.91 -22.76 -4.52
N ASP A 231 2.36 -23.98 -4.50
CA ASP A 231 1.73 -24.58 -5.69
C ASP A 231 0.41 -23.89 -6.04
N LEU A 232 -0.48 -23.74 -5.06
CA LEU A 232 -1.74 -23.01 -5.23
C LEU A 232 -1.51 -21.51 -5.47
N SER A 233 -0.49 -20.92 -4.85
CA SER A 233 -0.10 -19.54 -5.16
C SER A 233 0.35 -19.38 -6.61
N HIS A 234 1.11 -20.33 -7.16
CA HIS A 234 1.51 -20.30 -8.57
C HIS A 234 0.28 -20.35 -9.48
N GLU A 235 -0.65 -21.24 -9.18
CA GLU A 235 -1.90 -21.38 -9.92
C GLU A 235 -2.80 -20.13 -9.84
N LEU A 236 -2.85 -19.44 -8.69
CA LEU A 236 -3.53 -18.14 -8.55
C LEU A 236 -2.92 -17.09 -9.47
N PHE A 237 -1.60 -16.88 -9.41
CA PHE A 237 -0.93 -15.83 -10.18
C PHE A 237 -0.92 -16.11 -11.68
N LYS A 238 -0.94 -17.38 -12.08
CA LYS A 238 -1.09 -17.79 -13.48
C LYS A 238 -2.47 -17.40 -14.04
N ARG A 239 -3.54 -17.60 -13.26
CA ARG A 239 -4.91 -17.17 -13.64
C ARG A 239 -5.01 -15.66 -13.70
N TYR A 240 -4.42 -14.97 -12.73
CA TYR A 240 -4.30 -13.51 -12.75
C TYR A 240 -3.58 -13.02 -14.01
N GLU A 241 -2.40 -13.57 -14.35
CA GLU A 241 -1.64 -13.19 -15.54
C GLU A 241 -2.48 -13.38 -16.80
N ASN A 242 -3.08 -14.57 -16.97
CA ASN A 242 -3.91 -14.87 -18.12
C ASN A 242 -5.04 -13.84 -18.29
N ARG A 243 -5.78 -13.54 -17.22
CA ARG A 243 -6.88 -12.57 -17.26
C ARG A 243 -6.41 -11.16 -17.62
N VAL A 244 -5.29 -10.72 -17.07
CA VAL A 244 -4.71 -9.40 -17.40
C VAL A 244 -4.21 -9.37 -18.85
N SER A 245 -3.62 -10.46 -19.34
CA SER A 245 -3.14 -10.57 -20.72
C SER A 245 -4.25 -10.64 -21.76
N THR A 246 -5.41 -11.23 -21.43
CA THR A 246 -6.52 -11.41 -22.39
C THR A 246 -7.48 -10.23 -22.44
N ASN A 247 -7.60 -9.45 -21.35
CA ASN A 247 -8.51 -8.31 -21.33
C ASN A 247 -7.83 -7.05 -21.89
N GLN A 248 -8.04 -6.80 -23.18
CA GLN A 248 -7.46 -5.66 -23.89
C GLN A 248 -8.02 -4.30 -23.42
N GLU A 249 -9.19 -4.25 -22.79
CA GLU A 249 -9.70 -3.00 -22.19
C GLU A 249 -8.70 -2.44 -21.18
N PHE A 250 -7.93 -3.32 -20.53
CA PHE A 250 -6.89 -2.90 -19.60
C PHE A 250 -5.71 -2.14 -20.23
N LEU A 251 -5.58 -2.14 -21.55
CA LEU A 251 -4.50 -1.44 -22.24
C LEU A 251 -4.90 0.00 -22.61
N HIS A 252 -6.19 0.31 -22.58
CA HIS A 252 -6.73 1.58 -23.10
C HIS A 252 -7.02 2.63 -22.03
N ILE A 253 -6.71 2.35 -20.77
CA ILE A 253 -7.11 3.23 -19.68
C ILE A 253 -5.90 3.58 -18.81
N THR A 254 -5.79 4.82 -18.37
CA THR A 254 -4.62 5.25 -17.59
C THR A 254 -4.67 4.70 -16.16
N CYS A 255 -3.63 4.00 -15.73
CA CYS A 255 -3.47 3.56 -14.34
C CYS A 255 -2.69 4.61 -13.57
N PHE A 256 -3.20 4.99 -12.39
CA PHE A 256 -2.41 5.77 -11.44
C PHE A 256 -2.43 5.14 -10.06
N TYR A 257 -1.42 5.54 -9.31
CA TYR A 257 -1.25 5.23 -7.91
C TYR A 257 -1.50 6.49 -7.08
N GLY A 258 -2.50 6.44 -6.21
CA GLY A 258 -2.79 7.51 -5.26
C GLY A 258 -1.78 7.48 -4.12
N VAL A 259 -1.14 8.62 -3.85
CA VAL A 259 -0.20 8.75 -2.73
C VAL A 259 -0.53 9.94 -1.86
N VAL A 260 -0.38 9.76 -0.56
CA VAL A 260 -0.30 10.85 0.41
C VAL A 260 1.17 11.07 0.72
N VAL A 261 1.62 12.31 0.56
CA VAL A 261 2.98 12.74 0.88
C VAL A 261 2.92 13.83 1.92
N PHE A 262 3.68 13.69 2.99
CA PHE A 262 3.82 14.75 3.98
C PHE A 262 5.23 14.90 4.51
N SER A 263 5.51 16.10 5.00
CA SER A 263 6.69 16.40 5.79
C SER A 263 6.27 17.05 7.10
N ALA A 264 6.88 16.65 8.20
CA ALA A 264 6.60 17.18 9.52
C ALA A 264 7.90 17.43 10.31
N ILE A 265 7.89 18.44 11.17
CA ILE A 265 8.99 18.79 12.08
C ILE A 265 8.65 18.31 13.49
N ARG A 266 9.60 17.64 14.14
CA ARG A 266 9.49 17.25 15.55
C ARG A 266 9.61 18.49 16.45
N ILE A 267 8.64 18.75 17.33
CA ILE A 267 8.58 19.94 18.22
C ILE A 267 8.82 19.66 19.72
#